data_AF-A0A0B2SDK5-F1
#
_entry.id   AF-A0A0B2SDK5-F1
#
_cell.length_a   1.000
_cell.length_b   1.000
_cell.length_c   1.000
_cell.angle_alpha   90.00
_cell.angle_beta   90.00
_cell.angle_gamma   90.00
#
_symmetry.space_group_name_H-M   'P 1'
#
loop_
_entity.id
_entity.type
_entity.pdbx_description
1 polymer ?
#
loop_
_entity_poly.entity_id
_entity_poly.type
_entity_poly.pdbx_seq_one_letter_code
_entity_poly.pdbx_strand_id
1 'polypeptide(L)'
;MARNEEKAQSMLNRFITMKAEEKKKPKERRPFLASECRDLSEADKWRQQIMREIGRKAAEEWRRLDEVRKEARKGVVSGEVAEVTAVAREVLKEDEEEVVEEERAREREEERERREFVVHVPLPDEKEIERRVLEKKKKDLLSRYASEGLVEEQTEAKDMLNIQR
;
A
#
# COMPACT_ATOMS: atom_id res chain seq x y z
N MET A 1 13.32 50.34 26.52
CA MET A 1 14.45 50.17 25.59
C MET A 1 14.51 48.78 24.91
N ALA A 2 13.76 47.75 25.37
CA ALA A 2 13.76 46.41 24.77
C ALA A 2 13.36 46.35 23.28
N ARG A 3 12.43 47.21 22.82
CA ARG A 3 11.87 47.15 21.46
C ARG A 3 12.86 47.48 20.33
N ASN A 4 13.90 48.27 20.62
CA ASN A 4 14.93 48.60 19.63
C ASN A 4 15.98 47.48 19.57
N GLU A 5 16.33 46.94 20.74
CA GLU A 5 17.29 45.85 20.89
C GLU A 5 16.74 44.54 20.29
N GLU A 6 15.46 44.22 20.49
CA GLU A 6 14.78 43.08 19.84
C GLU A 6 14.78 43.19 18.31
N LYS A 7 14.61 44.40 17.76
CA LYS A 7 14.66 44.64 16.31
C LYS A 7 16.07 44.47 15.77
N ALA A 8 17.07 45.00 16.48
CA ALA A 8 18.47 44.84 16.13
C ALA A 8 18.91 43.36 16.19
N GLN A 9 18.52 42.65 17.26
CA GLN A 9 18.78 41.21 17.42
C GLN A 9 18.04 40.38 16.36
N SER A 10 16.81 40.72 16.00
CA SER A 10 16.06 40.04 14.92
C SER A 10 16.75 40.20 13.57
N MET A 11 17.20 41.41 13.23
CA MET A 11 17.95 41.68 12.00
C MET A 11 19.32 40.98 12.00
N LEU A 12 20.01 40.98 13.14
CA LEU A 12 21.27 40.27 13.32
C LEU A 12 21.09 38.75 13.16
N ASN A 13 20.06 38.18 13.78
CA ASN A 13 19.75 36.76 13.66
C ASN A 13 19.43 36.37 12.21
N ARG A 14 18.63 37.17 11.50
CA ARG A 14 18.37 36.97 10.06
C ARG A 14 19.65 37.04 9.22
N PHE A 15 20.54 37.98 9.53
CA PHE A 15 21.83 38.10 8.84
C PHE A 15 22.74 36.90 9.13
N ILE A 16 22.79 36.44 10.38
CA ILE A 16 23.56 35.25 10.77
C ILE A 16 22.99 34.01 10.08
N THR A 17 21.67 33.84 10.00
CA THR A 17 21.06 32.71 9.28
C THR A 17 21.34 32.79 7.78
N MET A 18 21.23 33.96 7.15
CA MET A 18 21.58 34.13 5.73
C MET A 18 23.05 33.79 5.48
N LYS A 19 23.97 34.29 6.31
CA LYS A 19 25.41 33.97 6.20
C LYS A 19 25.70 32.50 6.44
N ALA A 20 24.95 31.85 7.33
CA ALA A 20 25.06 30.41 7.54
C ALA A 20 24.49 29.60 6.37
N GLU A 21 23.46 30.09 5.70
CA GLU A 21 22.88 29.49 4.49
C GLU A 21 23.77 29.68 3.26
N GLU A 22 24.40 30.84 3.09
CA GLU A 22 25.40 31.09 2.04
C GLU A 22 26.60 30.14 2.15
N LYS A 23 26.99 29.77 3.38
CA LYS A 23 28.07 28.80 3.62
C LYS A 23 27.64 27.35 3.40
N LYS A 24 26.34 27.06 3.39
CA LYS A 24 25.85 25.70 3.14
C LYS A 24 25.88 25.42 1.65
N LYS A 25 26.43 24.27 1.29
CA LYS A 25 26.35 23.75 -0.08
C LYS A 25 24.87 23.61 -0.47
N PRO A 26 24.54 23.78 -1.77
CA PRO A 26 23.18 23.54 -2.26
C PRO A 26 22.72 22.15 -1.84
N LYS A 27 21.42 22.01 -1.56
CA LYS A 27 20.83 20.71 -1.20
C LYS A 27 20.99 19.74 -2.37
N GLU A 28 21.96 18.85 -2.27
CA GLU A 28 22.16 17.77 -3.22
C GLU A 28 20.91 16.88 -3.23
N ARG A 29 20.41 16.58 -4.42
CA ARG A 29 19.32 15.62 -4.60
C ARG A 29 19.92 14.24 -4.82
N ARG A 30 19.24 13.23 -4.28
CA ARG A 30 19.58 11.83 -4.58
C ARG A 30 19.46 11.57 -6.08
N PRO A 31 20.35 10.78 -6.68
CA PRO A 31 20.20 10.30 -8.06
C PRO A 31 18.86 9.59 -8.27
N PHE A 32 18.33 9.64 -9.49
CA PHE A 32 17.09 8.95 -9.82
C PHE A 32 17.32 7.44 -9.96
N LEU A 33 18.40 7.05 -10.62
CA LEU A 33 18.79 5.66 -10.79
C LEU A 33 19.80 5.26 -9.71
N ALA A 34 19.54 4.14 -9.03
CA ALA A 34 20.45 3.61 -8.02
C ALA A 34 21.82 3.22 -8.61
N SER A 35 21.85 2.82 -9.89
CA SER A 35 23.08 2.46 -10.61
C SER A 35 24.03 3.63 -10.88
N GLU A 36 23.55 4.87 -10.75
CA GLU A 36 24.40 6.07 -10.90
C GLU A 36 25.25 6.34 -9.65
N CYS A 37 24.89 5.77 -8.50
CA CYS A 37 25.65 5.89 -7.26
C CYS A 37 26.76 4.83 -7.24
N ARG A 38 28.01 5.26 -7.41
CA ARG A 38 29.20 4.38 -7.46
C ARG A 38 29.95 4.30 -6.12
N ASP A 39 29.61 5.15 -5.16
CA ASP A 39 30.26 5.25 -3.86
C ASP A 39 29.38 4.72 -2.73
N LEU A 40 29.91 3.81 -1.92
CA LEU A 40 29.18 3.21 -0.80
C LEU A 40 28.75 4.24 0.25
N SER A 41 29.61 5.22 0.56
CA SER A 41 29.30 6.24 1.57
C SER A 41 28.17 7.17 1.14
N GLU A 42 28.07 7.47 -0.17
CA GLU A 42 26.96 8.23 -0.72
C GLU A 42 25.65 7.43 -0.69
N ALA A 43 25.73 6.14 -1.04
CA ALA A 43 24.58 5.24 -0.96
C ALA A 43 24.00 5.18 0.45
N ASP A 44 24.85 5.10 1.49
CA ASP A 44 24.42 5.11 2.89
C ASP A 44 23.78 6.45 3.29
N LYS A 45 24.33 7.59 2.83
CA LYS A 45 23.74 8.92 3.03
C LYS A 45 22.33 8.98 2.43
N TRP A 46 22.14 8.52 1.20
CA TRP A 46 20.84 8.51 0.53
C TRP A 46 19.86 7.53 1.16
N ARG A 47 20.33 6.35 1.60
CA ARG A 47 19.52 5.38 2.34
C ARG A 47 18.98 5.99 3.64
N GLN A 48 19.83 6.64 4.43
CA GLN A 48 19.41 7.31 5.66
C GLN A 48 18.39 8.41 5.38
N GLN A 49 18.59 9.20 4.31
CA GLN A 49 17.62 10.21 3.90
C GLN A 49 16.26 9.58 3.57
N ILE A 50 16.22 8.50 2.79
CA ILE A 50 14.99 7.79 2.43
C ILE A 50 14.29 7.27 3.69
N MET A 51 15.02 6.63 4.61
CA MET A 51 14.44 6.12 5.86
C MET A 51 13.80 7.24 6.70
N ARG A 52 14.42 8.41 6.76
CA ARG A 52 13.86 9.58 7.46
C ARG A 52 12.62 10.15 6.75
N GLU A 53 12.62 10.17 5.42
CA GLU A 53 11.45 10.62 4.63
C GLU A 53 10.27 9.67 4.83
N ILE A 54 10.49 8.36 4.75
CA ILE A 54 9.47 7.33 5.01
C ILE A 54 8.95 7.46 6.44
N GLY A 55 9.84 7.59 7.43
CA GLY A 55 9.44 7.73 8.83
C GLY A 55 8.55 8.96 9.09
N ARG A 56 8.85 10.09 8.44
CA ARG A 56 8.01 11.30 8.54
C ARG A 56 6.64 11.11 7.89
N LYS A 57 6.60 10.58 6.67
CA LYS A 57 5.33 10.33 5.97
C LYS A 57 4.46 9.33 6.72
N ALA A 58 5.06 8.22 7.19
CA ALA A 58 4.38 7.27 8.03
C ALA A 58 3.83 7.94 9.28
N ALA A 59 4.63 8.74 10.00
CA ALA A 59 4.15 9.44 11.21
C ALA A 59 3.03 10.46 10.93
N GLU A 60 3.01 11.10 9.75
CA GLU A 60 1.91 11.96 9.31
C GLU A 60 0.64 11.15 9.03
N GLU A 61 0.74 10.05 8.30
CA GLU A 61 -0.37 9.13 8.05
C GLU A 61 -0.93 8.54 9.35
N TRP A 62 -0.05 8.07 10.25
CA TRP A 62 -0.42 7.60 11.58
C TRP A 62 -1.16 8.67 12.38
N ARG A 63 -0.70 9.92 12.36
CA ARG A 63 -1.39 11.03 13.03
C ARG A 63 -2.77 11.30 12.43
N ARG A 64 -2.87 11.31 11.10
CA ARG A 64 -4.14 11.51 10.40
C ARG A 64 -5.14 10.40 10.74
N LEU A 65 -4.69 9.14 10.76
CA LEU A 65 -5.52 8.01 11.16
C LEU A 65 -5.92 8.07 12.63
N ASP A 66 -5.01 8.50 13.52
CA ASP A 66 -5.30 8.69 14.94
C ASP A 66 -6.34 9.80 15.18
N GLU A 67 -6.29 10.87 14.39
CA GLU A 67 -7.27 11.96 14.45
C GLU A 67 -8.66 11.50 14.01
N VAL A 68 -8.76 10.79 12.87
CA VAL A 68 -10.01 10.15 12.43
C VAL A 68 -10.53 9.15 13.47
N ARG A 69 -9.63 8.35 14.05
CA ARG A 69 -9.97 7.41 15.13
C ARG A 69 -10.49 8.13 16.37
N LYS A 70 -9.90 9.27 16.73
CA LYS A 70 -10.33 10.09 17.87
C LYS A 70 -11.68 10.74 17.62
N GLU A 71 -11.93 11.26 16.41
CA GLU A 71 -13.24 11.79 16.02
C GLU A 71 -14.33 10.73 16.08
N ALA A 72 -14.06 9.53 15.52
CA ALA A 72 -14.96 8.39 15.62
C ALA A 72 -15.19 7.97 17.08
N ARG A 73 -14.15 7.94 17.91
CA ARG A 73 -14.28 7.64 19.36
C ARG A 73 -15.06 8.71 20.10
N LYS A 74 -14.88 9.98 19.77
CA LYS A 74 -15.64 11.10 20.35
C LYS A 74 -17.12 10.94 20.02
N GLY A 75 -17.45 10.63 18.76
CA GLY A 75 -18.82 10.36 18.32
C GLY A 75 -19.45 9.12 18.95
N VAL A 76 -18.68 8.10 19.32
CA VAL A 76 -19.20 6.92 20.05
C VAL A 76 -19.41 7.20 21.54
N VAL A 77 -18.66 8.14 22.13
CA VAL A 77 -18.80 8.51 23.55
C VAL A 77 -19.89 9.57 23.77
N SER A 78 -20.10 10.49 22.82
CA SER A 78 -21.30 11.32 22.76
C SER A 78 -22.41 10.53 22.07
N GLY A 79 -23.25 9.83 22.82
CA GLY A 79 -24.32 8.94 22.34
C GLY A 79 -25.45 9.60 21.54
N GLU A 80 -25.13 10.42 20.53
CA GLU A 80 -26.06 11.07 19.59
C GLU A 80 -26.12 10.36 18.23
N VAL A 81 -25.38 9.26 18.04
CA VAL A 81 -25.29 8.54 16.75
C VAL A 81 -26.48 7.59 16.54
N ALA A 82 -27.35 7.38 17.52
CA ALA A 82 -28.53 6.52 17.36
C ALA A 82 -29.74 7.24 16.72
N GLU A 83 -29.89 8.56 16.89
CA GLU A 83 -31.13 9.26 16.47
C GLU A 83 -30.95 10.17 15.23
N VAL A 84 -29.77 10.77 15.02
CA VAL A 84 -29.54 11.70 13.87
C VAL A 84 -29.16 10.96 12.58
N THR A 85 -28.75 9.69 12.67
CA THR A 85 -28.36 8.86 11.52
C THR A 85 -29.51 8.41 10.63
N ALA A 86 -30.76 8.48 11.11
CA ALA A 86 -31.94 8.14 10.30
C ALA A 86 -32.44 9.32 9.46
N VAL A 87 -32.48 10.54 10.01
CA VAL A 87 -33.10 11.71 9.36
C VAL A 87 -32.12 12.52 8.51
N ALA A 88 -30.85 12.64 8.92
CA ALA A 88 -29.85 13.40 8.15
C ALA A 88 -29.32 12.64 6.92
N ARG A 89 -29.57 11.33 6.82
CA ARG A 89 -29.13 10.49 5.69
C ARG A 89 -30.00 10.65 4.44
N GLU A 90 -31.21 11.21 4.57
CA GLU A 90 -32.19 11.29 3.48
C GLU A 90 -32.19 12.67 2.78
N VAL A 91 -31.93 13.77 3.50
CA VAL A 91 -32.14 15.14 2.96
C VAL A 91 -30.86 15.80 2.39
N LEU A 92 -29.66 15.38 2.78
CA LEU A 92 -28.40 15.97 2.29
C LEU A 92 -27.77 15.22 1.10
N LYS A 93 -28.48 14.25 0.52
CA LYS A 93 -27.98 13.42 -0.59
C LYS A 93 -28.42 13.88 -1.97
N GLU A 94 -29.52 14.61 -2.12
CA GLU A 94 -30.13 14.71 -3.45
C GLU A 94 -29.56 15.85 -4.32
N ASP A 95 -29.18 17.01 -3.75
CA ASP A 95 -28.82 18.17 -4.59
C ASP A 95 -27.30 18.46 -4.73
N GLU A 96 -26.44 17.97 -3.83
CA GLU A 96 -24.98 18.14 -3.93
C GLU A 96 -24.23 16.89 -4.46
N GLU A 97 -24.88 15.71 -4.52
CA GLU A 97 -24.24 14.49 -5.01
C GLU A 97 -24.15 14.46 -6.55
N GLU A 98 -25.09 15.06 -7.30
CA GLU A 98 -25.15 14.92 -8.77
C GLU A 98 -24.03 15.68 -9.51
N VAL A 99 -23.66 16.89 -9.06
CA VAL A 99 -22.59 17.69 -9.70
C VAL A 99 -21.19 17.22 -9.30
N VAL A 100 -21.03 16.68 -8.09
CA VAL A 100 -19.75 16.17 -7.54
C VAL A 100 -19.47 14.73 -8.00
N GLU A 101 -20.50 13.93 -8.32
CA GLU A 101 -20.36 12.61 -8.94
C GLU A 101 -19.81 12.71 -10.36
N GLU A 102 -20.28 13.66 -11.18
CA GLU A 102 -19.87 13.76 -12.59
C GLU A 102 -18.39 14.20 -12.75
N GLU A 103 -17.91 15.14 -11.93
CA GLU A 103 -16.51 15.60 -11.99
C GLU A 103 -15.54 14.53 -11.44
N ARG A 104 -15.92 13.84 -10.34
CA ARG A 104 -15.14 12.72 -9.81
C ARG A 104 -15.18 11.48 -10.69
N ALA A 105 -16.18 11.31 -11.55
CA ALA A 105 -16.24 10.19 -12.49
C ALA A 105 -15.18 10.34 -13.59
N ARG A 106 -14.97 11.55 -14.10
CA ARG A 106 -13.96 11.85 -15.13
C ARG A 106 -12.52 11.70 -14.61
N GLU A 107 -12.23 12.20 -13.41
CA GLU A 107 -10.91 12.00 -12.78
C GLU A 107 -10.63 10.51 -12.49
N ARG A 108 -11.66 9.75 -12.08
CA ARG A 108 -11.53 8.29 -11.85
C ARG A 108 -11.35 7.51 -13.14
N GLU A 109 -11.92 7.97 -14.25
CA GLU A 109 -11.76 7.36 -15.57
C GLU A 109 -10.34 7.58 -16.11
N GLU A 110 -9.80 8.80 -15.98
CA GLU A 110 -8.40 9.13 -16.33
C GLU A 110 -7.37 8.40 -15.44
N GLU A 111 -7.68 8.15 -14.17
CA GLU A 111 -6.81 7.40 -13.25
C GLU A 111 -6.86 5.88 -13.50
N ARG A 112 -8.00 5.37 -14.01
CA ARG A 112 -8.14 3.96 -14.46
C ARG A 112 -7.32 3.69 -15.71
N GLU A 113 -7.37 4.57 -16.72
CA GLU A 113 -6.52 4.47 -17.92
C GLU A 113 -5.02 4.44 -17.60
N ARG A 114 -4.58 5.19 -16.57
CA ARG A 114 -3.18 5.24 -16.15
C ARG A 114 -2.71 4.04 -15.32
N ARG A 115 -3.62 3.16 -14.86
CA ARG A 115 -3.33 2.01 -13.98
C ARG A 115 -3.60 0.65 -14.61
N GLU A 116 -3.73 0.57 -15.94
CA GLU A 116 -3.91 -0.71 -16.63
C GLU A 116 -2.58 -1.35 -17.04
N PHE A 117 -1.86 -1.90 -16.06
CA PHE A 117 -0.99 -3.05 -16.33
C PHE A 117 -1.22 -4.12 -15.26
N VAL A 118 -2.39 -4.75 -15.35
CA VAL A 118 -2.71 -5.93 -14.54
C VAL A 118 -2.33 -7.16 -15.35
N VAL A 119 -1.18 -7.75 -15.02
CA VAL A 119 -0.81 -9.08 -15.53
C VAL A 119 -1.73 -10.08 -14.84
N HIS A 120 -2.73 -10.58 -15.56
CA HIS A 120 -3.60 -11.63 -15.04
C HIS A 120 -2.80 -12.94 -14.94
N VAL A 121 -2.37 -13.25 -13.73
CA VAL A 121 -1.81 -14.56 -13.40
C VAL A 121 -2.97 -15.53 -13.29
N PRO A 122 -3.01 -16.62 -14.09
CA PRO A 122 -4.05 -17.62 -13.97
C PRO A 122 -3.92 -18.32 -12.61
N LEU A 123 -4.82 -17.98 -11.70
CA LEU A 123 -4.96 -18.65 -10.42
C LEU A 123 -5.90 -19.85 -10.61
N PRO A 124 -5.48 -21.06 -10.24
CA PRO A 124 -6.37 -22.22 -10.27
C PRO A 124 -7.56 -21.99 -9.36
N ASP A 125 -8.75 -22.36 -9.82
CA ASP A 125 -9.97 -22.32 -9.01
C ASP A 125 -9.87 -23.29 -7.83
N GLU A 126 -10.62 -23.03 -6.76
CA GLU A 126 -10.62 -23.83 -5.53
C GLU A 126 -10.85 -25.33 -5.80
N LYS A 127 -11.74 -25.66 -6.74
CA LYS A 127 -12.01 -27.05 -7.16
C LYS A 127 -10.83 -27.72 -7.89
N GLU A 128 -10.01 -26.94 -8.59
CA GLU A 128 -8.79 -27.47 -9.23
C GLU A 128 -7.70 -27.73 -8.19
N ILE A 129 -7.56 -26.82 -7.22
CA ILE A 129 -6.65 -27.00 -6.08
C ILE A 129 -7.02 -28.27 -5.31
N GLU A 130 -8.31 -28.47 -5.00
CA GLU A 130 -8.78 -29.66 -4.29
C GLU A 130 -8.48 -30.95 -5.06
N ARG A 131 -8.75 -31.00 -6.38
CA ARG A 131 -8.40 -32.16 -7.20
C ARG A 131 -6.91 -32.45 -7.19
N ARG A 132 -6.06 -31.44 -7.39
CA ARG A 132 -4.59 -31.62 -7.36
C ARG A 132 -4.11 -32.10 -5.99
N VAL A 133 -4.67 -31.58 -4.91
CA VAL A 133 -4.34 -32.02 -3.54
C VAL A 133 -4.78 -33.47 -3.31
N LEU A 134 -5.97 -33.85 -3.77
CA LEU A 134 -6.47 -35.23 -3.66
C LEU A 134 -5.62 -36.22 -4.48
N GLU A 135 -5.27 -35.87 -5.72
CA GLU A 135 -4.40 -36.68 -6.57
C GLU A 135 -3.01 -36.86 -5.96
N LYS A 136 -2.43 -35.78 -5.42
CA LYS A 136 -1.13 -35.84 -4.75
C LYS A 136 -1.18 -36.75 -3.52
N LYS A 137 -2.20 -36.61 -2.67
CA LYS A 137 -2.41 -37.50 -1.51
C LYS A 137 -2.61 -38.95 -1.93
N LYS A 138 -3.37 -39.20 -3.01
CA LYS A 138 -3.57 -40.54 -3.57
C LYS A 138 -2.25 -41.14 -4.04
N LYS A 139 -1.44 -40.37 -4.77
CA LYS A 139 -0.11 -40.79 -5.23
C LYS A 139 0.85 -41.06 -4.07
N ASP A 140 0.87 -40.20 -3.05
CA ASP A 140 1.71 -40.39 -1.86
C ASP A 140 1.34 -41.65 -1.08
N LEU A 141 0.04 -41.96 -0.97
CA LEU A 141 -0.43 -43.21 -0.35
C LEU A 141 -0.07 -44.43 -1.18
N LEU A 142 -0.27 -44.37 -2.51
CA LEU A 142 0.14 -45.45 -3.40
C LEU A 142 1.66 -45.67 -3.33
N SER A 143 2.45 -44.60 -3.31
CA SER A 143 3.90 -44.71 -3.18
C SER A 143 4.35 -45.33 -1.86
N ARG A 144 3.61 -45.12 -0.77
CA ARG A 144 3.96 -45.66 0.56
C ARG A 144 3.50 -47.09 0.78
N TYR A 145 2.38 -47.49 0.17
CA TYR A 145 1.66 -48.71 0.55
C TYR A 145 1.37 -49.65 -0.61
N ALA A 146 1.56 -49.25 -1.86
CA ALA A 146 1.42 -50.15 -3.00
C ALA A 146 2.79 -50.73 -3.39
N SER A 147 2.81 -52.03 -3.67
CA SER A 147 3.95 -52.67 -4.34
C SER A 147 4.03 -52.21 -5.79
N GLU A 148 5.24 -52.09 -6.33
CA GLU A 148 5.49 -51.61 -7.69
C GLU A 148 4.72 -52.45 -8.74
N GLY A 149 4.70 -53.77 -8.59
CA GLY A 149 3.96 -54.67 -9.50
C GLY A 149 2.43 -54.48 -9.50
N LEU A 150 1.81 -54.16 -8.35
CA LEU A 150 0.35 -53.93 -8.30
C LEU A 150 -0.04 -52.61 -8.99
N VAL A 151 0.87 -51.63 -8.98
CA VAL A 151 0.67 -50.35 -9.66
C VAL A 151 0.80 -50.52 -11.17
N GLU A 152 1.77 -51.32 -11.63
CA GLU A 152 1.98 -51.63 -13.04
C GLU A 152 0.79 -52.39 -13.64
N GLU A 153 0.31 -53.45 -12.99
CA GLU A 153 -0.88 -54.19 -13.42
C GLU A 153 -2.13 -53.28 -13.47
N GLN A 154 -2.28 -52.37 -12.51
CA GLN A 154 -3.35 -51.37 -12.51
C GLN A 154 -3.25 -50.39 -13.68
N THR A 155 -2.05 -49.95 -14.05
CA THR A 155 -1.84 -49.04 -15.19
C THR A 155 -2.10 -49.74 -16.51
N GLU A 156 -1.59 -50.96 -16.70
CA GLU A 156 -1.84 -51.77 -17.89
C GLU A 156 -3.33 -52.06 -18.07
N ALA A 157 -4.02 -52.46 -16.99
CA ALA A 157 -5.47 -52.68 -17.03
C ALA A 157 -6.26 -51.41 -17.38
N LYS A 158 -5.83 -50.23 -16.92
CA LYS A 158 -6.48 -48.96 -17.27
C LYS A 158 -6.27 -48.55 -18.72
N ASP A 159 -5.07 -48.76 -19.23
CA ASP A 159 -4.74 -48.47 -20.64
C ASP A 159 -5.53 -49.39 -21.56
N MET A 160 -5.65 -50.68 -21.21
CA MET A 160 -6.48 -51.65 -21.93
C MET A 160 -7.98 -51.28 -21.91
N LEU A 161 -8.45 -50.66 -20.83
CA LEU A 161 -9.84 -50.19 -20.70
C LEU A 161 -10.06 -48.80 -21.30
N ASN A 162 -9.02 -48.15 -21.84
CA ASN A 162 -9.04 -46.79 -22.37
C ASN A 162 -9.67 -45.76 -21.39
N ILE A 163 -9.48 -45.97 -20.08
CA ILE A 163 -9.96 -45.07 -19.04
C ILE A 163 -8.84 -44.09 -18.72
N GLN A 164 -8.64 -43.12 -19.61
CA GLN A 164 -7.78 -41.98 -19.34
C GLN A 164 -8.64 -40.86 -18.73
N ARG A 165 -8.46 -40.63 -17.42
CA ARG A 165 -8.99 -39.46 -16.70
C ARG A 165 -7.85 -38.57 -16.27
#